data_AF-A0A7S9YX75-F1
#
_entry.id   AF-A0A7S9YX75-F1
#
_cell.length_a   1.000
_cell.length_b   1.000
_cell.length_c   1.000
_cell.angle_alpha   90.00
_cell.angle_beta   90.00
_cell.angle_gamma   90.00
#
_symmetry.space_group_name_H-M   'P 1'
#
loop_
_entity.id
_entity.type
_entity.pdbx_description
1 polymer ?
#
loop_
_entity_poly.entity_id
_entity_poly.type
_entity_poly.pdbx_seq_one_letter_code
_entity_poly.pdbx_strand_id
1 'polypeptide(L)' 'MSHLSSIYAVWDGNAEALANDIGESGVLVRQWRNRESIPPRYWQRIIDAAAAKGEAIHWTAFVPQKDAA' A
#
# COMPACT_ATOMS: atom_id res chain seq x y z
N MET A 1 0.42 -5.57 -14.04
CA MET A 1 0.41 -4.43 -13.10
C MET A 1 0.03 -4.97 -11.73
N SER A 2 0.74 -4.61 -10.67
CA SER A 2 0.45 -5.11 -9.32
C SER A 2 -0.93 -4.64 -8.85
N HIS A 3 -1.68 -5.50 -8.16
CA HIS A 3 -2.94 -5.11 -7.49
C HIS A 3 -2.71 -4.01 -6.44
N LEU A 4 -1.49 -3.88 -5.93
CA LEU A 4 -1.10 -2.83 -4.98
C LEU A 4 -0.93 -1.45 -5.65
N SER A 5 -0.95 -1.33 -6.98
CA SER A 5 -0.73 -0.04 -7.66
C SER A 5 -1.71 1.05 -7.21
N SER A 6 -2.96 0.69 -6.91
CA SER A 6 -3.97 1.61 -6.39
C SER A 6 -3.63 2.16 -5.01
N ILE A 7 -2.99 1.36 -4.15
CA ILE A 7 -2.48 1.80 -2.84
C ILE A 7 -1.38 2.82 -3.05
N TYR A 8 -0.37 2.50 -3.87
CA TYR A 8 0.76 3.39 -4.10
C TYR A 8 0.39 4.69 -4.85
N ALA A 9 -0.73 4.72 -5.58
CA ALA A 9 -1.18 5.90 -6.32
C ALA A 9 -1.47 7.10 -5.40
N VAL A 10 -1.90 6.86 -4.15
CA VAL A 10 -2.10 7.91 -3.13
C VAL A 10 -0.81 8.69 -2.83
N TRP A 11 0.35 8.09 -3.12
CA TRP A 11 1.67 8.68 -2.95
C TRP A 11 2.39 8.87 -4.29
N ASP A 12 1.67 9.11 -5.38
CA ASP A 12 2.23 9.30 -6.74
C ASP A 12 3.13 8.13 -7.19
N GLY A 13 2.85 6.92 -6.72
CA GLY A 13 3.68 5.73 -6.97
C GLY A 13 5.00 5.70 -6.18
N ASN A 14 5.22 6.62 -5.25
CA ASN A 14 6.45 6.78 -4.47
C ASN A 14 6.40 5.98 -3.16
N ALA A 15 7.22 4.92 -3.10
CA ALA A 15 7.37 4.09 -1.92
C ALA A 15 8.03 4.81 -0.73
N GLU A 16 8.87 5.82 -0.96
CA GLU A 16 9.50 6.60 0.12
C GLU A 16 8.49 7.51 0.82
N ALA A 17 7.59 8.12 0.05
CA ALA A 17 6.54 8.96 0.62
C ALA A 17 5.58 8.15 1.49
N LEU A 18 5.15 6.96 1.01
CA LEU A 18 4.38 6.04 1.83
C LEU A 18 5.15 5.63 3.10
N ALA A 19 6.43 5.26 2.95
CA ALA A 19 7.25 4.84 4.07
C ALA A 19 7.38 5.91 5.15
N ASN A 20 7.60 7.17 4.74
CA ASN A 20 7.68 8.31 5.64
C ASN A 20 6.37 8.51 6.43
N ASP A 21 5.22 8.44 5.75
CA ASP A 21 3.91 8.67 6.39
C ASP A 21 3.57 7.59 7.42
N ILE A 22 4.00 6.35 7.20
CA ILE A 22 3.77 5.26 8.16
C ILE A 22 4.92 5.07 9.15
N GLY A 23 6.06 5.75 9.01
CA GLY A 23 7.22 5.59 9.89
C GLY A 23 8.03 4.31 9.66
N GLU A 24 8.18 3.88 8.40
CA GLU A 24 9.00 2.72 8.00
C GLU A 24 10.11 3.14 7.03
N SER A 25 10.99 2.19 6.66
CA SER A 25 12.00 2.43 5.62
C SER A 25 11.43 2.27 4.21
N GLY A 26 11.84 3.13 3.28
CA GLY A 26 11.46 3.00 1.86
C GLY A 26 11.93 1.69 1.23
N VAL A 27 13.03 1.11 1.71
CA VAL A 27 13.50 -0.22 1.27
C VAL A 27 12.47 -1.30 1.60
N LEU A 28 11.92 -1.30 2.82
CA LEU A 28 10.88 -2.24 3.23
C LEU A 28 9.63 -2.10 2.35
N VAL A 29 9.18 -0.87 2.13
CA VAL A 29 7.99 -0.58 1.32
C VAL A 29 8.19 -0.94 -0.16
N ARG A 30 9.38 -0.72 -0.72
CA ARG A 30 9.73 -1.20 -2.07
C ARG A 30 9.70 -2.73 -2.16
N GLN A 31 10.17 -3.43 -1.13
CA GLN A 31 10.12 -4.90 -1.11
C GLN A 31 8.69 -5.42 -1.15
N TRP A 32 7.74 -4.77 -0.48
CA TRP A 32 6.33 -5.15 -0.57
C TRP A 32 5.78 -5.03 -1.98
N ARG A 33 6.09 -3.93 -2.68
CA ARG A 33 5.72 -3.72 -4.09
C ARG A 33 6.30 -4.81 -4.99
N ASN A 34 7.58 -5.13 -4.83
CA ASN A 34 8.26 -6.15 -5.64
C ASN A 34 7.75 -7.58 -5.36
N ARG A 35 7.30 -7.84 -4.14
CA ARG A 35 6.72 -9.13 -3.72
C ARG A 35 5.21 -9.19 -3.89
N GLU A 36 4.60 -8.10 -4.36
CA GLU A 36 3.16 -7.90 -4.45
C GLU A 36 2.43 -8.30 -3.15
N SER A 37 3.01 -7.98 -2.00
CA SER A 37 2.47 -8.37 -0.69
C SER A 37 2.86 -7.39 0.40
N ILE A 38 1.84 -6.83 1.06
CA ILE A 38 1.98 -5.99 2.26
C ILE A 38 1.52 -6.80 3.47
N PRO A 39 2.33 -6.94 4.53
CA PRO A 39 1.91 -7.68 5.72
C PRO A 39 0.68 -7.04 6.43
N PRO A 40 -0.32 -7.83 6.88
CA PRO A 40 -1.56 -7.32 7.47
C PRO A 40 -1.40 -6.32 8.62
N ARG A 41 -0.33 -6.46 9.42
CA ARG A 41 -0.02 -5.54 10.53
C ARG A 41 0.19 -4.08 10.09
N TYR A 42 0.44 -3.83 8.81
CA TYR A 42 0.62 -2.47 8.25
C TYR A 42 -0.65 -1.91 7.62
N TRP A 43 -1.68 -2.73 7.35
CA TRP A 43 -2.81 -2.29 6.53
C TRP A 43 -3.55 -1.11 7.15
N GLN A 44 -3.88 -1.18 8.44
CA GLN A 44 -4.59 -0.08 9.10
C GLN A 44 -3.79 1.22 9.07
N ARG A 45 -2.48 1.16 9.33
CA ARG A 45 -1.59 2.33 9.26
C ARG A 45 -1.57 2.96 7.87
N ILE A 46 -1.59 2.15 6.81
CA ILE A 46 -1.62 2.63 5.43
C ILE A 46 -2.99 3.26 5.10
N ILE A 47 -4.09 2.65 5.57
CA ILE A 47 -5.44 3.19 5.41
C ILE A 47 -5.56 4.53 6.12
N ASP A 48 -5.08 4.63 7.36
CA ASP A 48 -5.11 5.88 8.15
C ASP A 48 -4.26 6.97 7.49
N ALA A 49 -3.07 6.62 6.99
CA ALA A 49 -2.21 7.56 6.26
C ALA A 49 -2.85 8.04 4.95
N ALA A 50 -3.53 7.17 4.19
CA ALA A 50 -4.27 7.56 3.01
C ALA A 50 -5.47 8.48 3.35
N ALA A 51 -6.21 8.14 4.40
CA ALA A 51 -7.34 8.94 4.87
C ALA A 51 -6.90 10.35 5.29
N ALA A 52 -5.72 10.49 5.93
CA ALA A 52 -5.13 11.79 6.25
C ALA A 52 -4.80 12.64 5.01
N LYS A 53 -4.63 12.02 3.84
CA LYS A 53 -4.42 12.68 2.54
C LYS A 53 -5.72 12.93 1.77
N GLY A 54 -6.88 12.55 2.33
CA GLY A 54 -8.18 12.66 1.69
C GLY A 54 -8.55 11.50 0.77
N GLU A 55 -7.77 10.41 0.78
CA GLU A 55 -7.98 9.24 -0.07
C GLU A 55 -8.52 8.05 0.73
N ALA A 56 -9.42 7.28 0.12
CA ALA A 56 -10.02 6.11 0.77
C ALA A 56 -9.44 4.81 0.20
N ILE A 57 -8.72 4.05 1.04
CA ILE A 57 -8.26 2.70 0.70
C ILE A 57 -9.10 1.68 1.45
N HIS A 58 -9.75 0.77 0.72
CA HIS A 58 -10.45 -0.36 1.31
C HIS A 58 -9.50 -1.55 1.55
N TRP A 59 -9.76 -2.34 2.58
CA TRP A 59 -8.96 -3.51 2.95
C TRP A 59 -8.82 -4.54 1.80
N THR A 60 -9.79 -4.59 0.89
CA THR A 60 -9.77 -5.46 -0.30
C THR A 60 -8.64 -5.12 -1.27
N ALA A 61 -8.11 -3.88 -1.24
CA ALA A 61 -6.98 -3.47 -2.08
C ALA A 61 -5.65 -4.16 -1.71
N PHE A 62 -5.54 -4.67 -0.48
CA PHE A 62 -4.34 -5.37 0.00
C PHE A 62 -4.34 -6.88 -0.32
N VAL A 63 -5.46 -7.40 -0.81
CA VAL A 63 -5.64 -8.82 -1.11
C VAL A 63 -5.53 -8.98 -2.62
N PRO A 64 -4.70 -9.91 -3.13
CA PRO A 64 -4.71 -10.25 -4.55
C PRO A 64 -6.11 -10.73 -4.92
N GLN A 65 -6.74 -10.09 -5.91
CA GLN A 65 -7.95 -10.66 -6.50
C GLN A 65 -7.53 -11.94 -7.21
N LYS A 66 -7.82 -13.09 -6.61
CA LYS A 66 -7.79 -14.35 -7.35
C LYS A 66 -8.87 -14.23 -8.41
N ASP A 67 -8.46 -14.21 -9.67
CA ASP A 67 -9.38 -14.39 -10.78
C ASP A 67 -10.27 -15.60 -10.46
N ALA A 68 -11.58 -15.37 -10.43
CA ALA A 68 -12.54 -16.44 -10.40
C ALA A 68 -12.37 -17.22 -11.70
N ALA A 69 -11.63 -18.33 -11.63
CA ALA A 69 -11.55 -19.35 -12.67
C ALA A 69 -12.81 -20.21 -12.66
#